data_AF-A0A4R2L220-F1
#
_entry.id   AF-A0A4R2L220-F1
#
_cell.length_a   1.000
_cell.length_b   1.000
_cell.length_c   1.000
_cell.angle_alpha   90.00
_cell.angle_beta   90.00
_cell.angle_gamma   90.00
#
_symmetry.space_group_name_H-M   'P 1'
#
loop_
_entity.id
_entity.type
_entity.pdbx_description
1 polymer ?
#
loop_
_entity_poly.entity_id
_entity_poly.type
_entity_poly.pdbx_seq_one_letter_code
_entity_poly.pdbx_strand_id
1 'polypeptide(L)'
;MTLSVTSRRMDEVVALGRSIRQYVEEADIETAGQLAAERHQQLRDLFDDPGVEADEDSLAQWMRDILREDQSLMQALAELRSRMELELGDSRRSLRNARAYAAVAENPGR
;
A
#
# COMPACT_ATOMS: atom_id res chain seq x y z
N MET A 1 -5.25 -15.06 -29.83
CA MET A 1 -5.89 -13.75 -29.63
C MET A 1 -4.82 -12.80 -29.09
N THR A 2 -4.38 -11.85 -29.90
CA THR A 2 -3.46 -10.79 -29.47
C THR A 2 -4.25 -9.76 -28.68
N LEU A 3 -4.04 -9.70 -27.36
CA LEU A 3 -4.51 -8.61 -26.50
C LEU A 3 -4.03 -7.27 -27.09
N SER A 4 -4.89 -6.27 -27.15
CA SER A 4 -4.50 -4.93 -27.60
C SER A 4 -3.45 -4.37 -26.61
N VAL A 5 -2.60 -3.47 -27.09
CA VAL A 5 -1.55 -2.85 -26.27
C VAL A 5 -2.15 -2.18 -25.02
N THR A 6 -3.33 -1.57 -25.16
CA THR A 6 -4.11 -0.99 -24.06
C THR A 6 -4.51 -2.03 -23.02
N SER A 7 -5.05 -3.18 -23.44
CA SER A 7 -5.45 -4.24 -22.50
C SER A 7 -4.27 -4.71 -21.66
N ARG A 8 -3.10 -4.90 -22.29
CA ARG A 8 -1.88 -5.31 -21.57
C ARG A 8 -1.43 -4.26 -20.55
N ARG A 9 -1.39 -2.98 -20.95
CA ARG A 9 -1.02 -1.88 -20.04
C ARG A 9 -2.00 -1.76 -18.87
N MET A 10 -3.29 -2.00 -19.09
CA MET A 10 -4.29 -2.02 -18.02
C MET A 10 -4.12 -3.21 -17.08
N ASP A 11 -3.84 -4.41 -17.60
CA ASP A 11 -3.52 -5.58 -16.78
C ASP A 11 -2.28 -5.34 -15.91
N GLU A 12 -1.26 -4.67 -16.46
CA GLU A 12 -0.05 -4.27 -15.74
C GLU A 12 -0.37 -3.28 -14.60
N VAL A 13 -1.20 -2.26 -14.85
CA VAL A 13 -1.67 -1.32 -13.82
C VAL A 13 -2.42 -2.02 -12.68
N VAL A 14 -3.26 -3.01 -13.01
CA VAL A 14 -3.99 -3.80 -12.01
C VAL A 14 -3.02 -4.69 -11.23
N ALA A 15 -2.05 -5.32 -11.89
CA ALA A 15 -1.02 -6.13 -11.27
C ALA A 15 -0.16 -5.31 -10.30
N LEU A 16 0.23 -4.09 -10.66
CA LEU A 16 0.94 -3.17 -9.77
C LEU A 16 0.13 -2.88 -8.51
N GLY A 17 -1.20 -2.72 -8.60
CA GLY A 17 -2.07 -2.55 -7.43
C GLY A 17 -1.97 -3.71 -6.44
N ARG A 18 -1.92 -4.94 -6.94
CA ARG A 18 -1.73 -6.15 -6.12
C ARG A 18 -0.35 -6.22 -5.48
N SER A 19 0.69 -5.91 -6.26
CA SER A 19 2.08 -5.90 -5.77
C SER A 19 2.28 -4.85 -4.67
N ILE A 20 1.76 -3.63 -4.86
CA ILE A 20 1.81 -2.57 -3.83
C ILE A 20 1.17 -3.08 -2.53
N ARG A 21 -0.01 -3.69 -2.62
CA ARG A 21 -0.68 -4.25 -1.45
C ARG A 21 0.17 -5.32 -0.76
N GLN A 22 0.78 -6.23 -1.51
CA GLN A 22 1.65 -7.26 -0.94
C GLN A 22 2.80 -6.63 -0.14
N TYR A 23 3.49 -5.63 -0.70
CA TYR A 23 4.57 -4.95 0.02
C TYR A 23 4.08 -4.17 1.26
N VAL A 24 2.87 -3.61 1.22
CA VAL A 24 2.22 -3.03 2.41
C VAL A 24 1.96 -4.10 3.48
N GLU A 25 1.47 -5.27 3.10
CA GLU A 25 1.23 -6.39 4.03
C GLU A 25 2.55 -6.90 4.67
N GLU A 26 3.65 -6.81 3.94
CA GLU A 26 5.02 -7.12 4.39
C GLU A 26 5.70 -5.96 5.14
N ALA A 27 5.01 -4.82 5.29
CA ALA A 27 5.51 -3.56 5.88
C ALA A 27 6.72 -2.94 5.16
N ASP A 28 7.00 -3.33 3.91
CA ASP A 28 7.97 -2.68 3.03
C ASP A 28 7.34 -1.46 2.33
N ILE A 29 7.26 -0.36 3.07
CA ILE A 29 6.64 0.88 2.58
C ILE A 29 7.49 1.58 1.50
N GLU A 30 8.80 1.35 1.49
CA GLU A 30 9.69 1.97 0.50
C GLU A 30 9.40 1.40 -0.90
N THR A 31 9.42 0.07 -1.03
CA THR A 31 9.09 -0.60 -2.31
C THR A 31 7.65 -0.32 -2.71
N ALA A 32 6.71 -0.37 -1.76
CA ALA A 32 5.31 -0.04 -2.02
C ALA A 32 5.14 1.39 -2.59
N GLY A 33 5.88 2.37 -2.06
CA GLY A 33 5.86 3.76 -2.53
C GLY A 33 6.42 3.93 -3.94
N GLN A 34 7.50 3.22 -4.27
CA GLN A 34 8.09 3.24 -5.62
C GLN A 34 7.11 2.68 -6.66
N LEU A 35 6.49 1.53 -6.38
CA LEU A 35 5.51 0.91 -7.26
C LEU A 35 4.23 1.76 -7.39
N ALA A 36 3.82 2.46 -6.32
CA ALA A 36 2.68 3.38 -6.38
C ALA A 36 2.95 4.56 -7.33
N ALA A 37 4.16 5.11 -7.32
CA ALA A 37 4.56 6.15 -8.26
C ALA A 37 4.58 5.63 -9.71
N GLU A 38 5.11 4.43 -9.93
CA GLU A 38 5.10 3.78 -11.25
C GLU A 38 3.67 3.55 -11.76
N ARG A 39 2.80 2.98 -10.93
CA ARG A 39 1.39 2.74 -11.29
C ARG A 39 0.66 4.02 -11.63
N HIS A 40 0.92 5.10 -10.88
CA HIS A 40 0.33 6.40 -11.15
C HIS A 40 0.80 6.96 -12.50
N GLN A 41 2.10 6.86 -12.80
CA GLN A 41 2.65 7.28 -14.09
C GLN A 41 2.02 6.50 -15.24
N GLN A 42 1.92 5.17 -15.13
CA GLN A 42 1.30 4.35 -16.17
C GLN A 42 -0.18 4.68 -16.42
N LEU A 43 -0.94 4.93 -15.34
CA LEU A 43 -2.33 5.37 -15.45
C LEU A 43 -2.43 6.72 -16.18
N ARG A 44 -1.58 7.67 -15.82
CA ARG A 44 -1.54 8.98 -16.48
C ARG A 44 -1.22 8.84 -17.96
N ASP A 45 -0.20 8.06 -18.31
CA ASP A 45 0.20 7.83 -19.70
C ASP A 45 -0.86 7.07 -20.50
N LEU A 46 -1.80 6.37 -19.85
CA LEU A 46 -2.95 5.75 -20.50
C LEU A 46 -4.09 6.75 -20.73
N PHE A 47 -4.34 7.66 -19.79
CA PHE A 47 -5.37 8.70 -19.96
C PHE A 47 -4.95 9.82 -20.91
N ASP A 48 -3.65 10.11 -21.00
CA ASP A 48 -3.10 11.14 -21.88
C ASP A 48 -2.89 10.65 -23.34
N ASP A 49 -3.04 9.34 -23.61
CA ASP A 49 -2.83 8.75 -24.94
C ASP A 49 -4.13 8.80 -25.78
N PRO A 50 -4.18 9.63 -26.84
CA PRO A 50 -5.36 9.75 -27.70
C PRO A 50 -5.61 8.50 -28.57
N GLY A 51 -4.66 7.57 -28.63
CA GLY A 51 -4.75 6.30 -29.34
C GLY A 51 -5.31 5.15 -28.51
N VAL A 52 -5.77 5.41 -27.28
CA VAL A 52 -6.47 4.42 -26.46
C VAL A 52 -7.85 4.13 -27.06
N GLU A 53 -7.89 3.13 -27.94
CA GLU A 53 -9.13 2.53 -28.41
C GLU A 53 -9.56 1.42 -27.44
N ALA A 54 -10.61 1.70 -26.67
CA ALA A 54 -11.27 0.72 -25.82
C ALA A 54 -12.79 0.89 -25.96
N ASP A 55 -13.51 -0.22 -26.09
CA ASP A 55 -14.96 -0.18 -25.97
C ASP A 55 -15.39 0.15 -24.52
N GLU A 56 -16.62 0.65 -24.38
CA GLU A 56 -17.17 1.09 -23.10
C GLU A 56 -17.18 -0.03 -22.05
N ASP A 57 -17.42 -1.28 -22.46
CA ASP A 57 -17.45 -2.44 -21.58
C ASP A 57 -16.06 -2.77 -21.01
N SER A 58 -15.03 -2.72 -21.85
CA SER A 58 -13.63 -2.93 -21.47
C SER A 58 -13.16 -1.84 -20.52
N LEU A 59 -13.48 -0.57 -20.82
CA LEU A 59 -13.17 0.55 -19.94
C LEU A 59 -13.85 0.39 -18.57
N ALA A 60 -15.15 0.06 -18.56
CA ALA A 60 -15.91 -0.15 -17.34
C ALA A 60 -15.37 -1.35 -16.53
N GLN A 61 -14.88 -2.39 -17.19
CA GLN A 61 -14.26 -3.52 -16.53
C GLN A 61 -12.92 -3.13 -15.88
N TRP A 62 -12.03 -2.45 -16.61
CA TRP A 62 -10.75 -2.01 -16.07
C TRP A 62 -10.89 -1.05 -14.89
N MET A 63 -11.82 -0.09 -14.98
CA MET A 63 -12.13 0.81 -13.86
C MET A 63 -12.60 0.04 -12.63
N ARG A 64 -13.46 -0.97 -12.80
CA ARG A 64 -13.92 -1.82 -11.69
C ARG A 64 -12.78 -2.60 -11.05
N ASP A 65 -11.86 -3.13 -11.86
CA ASP A 65 -10.72 -3.86 -11.34
C ASP A 65 -9.75 -2.94 -10.61
N ILE A 66 -9.44 -1.76 -11.15
CA ILE A 66 -8.63 -0.72 -10.46
C ILE A 66 -9.24 -0.36 -9.10
N LEU A 67 -10.54 -0.05 -9.06
CA LEU A 67 -11.23 0.34 -7.83
C LEU A 67 -11.24 -0.79 -6.79
N ARG A 68 -11.36 -2.05 -7.23
CA ARG A 68 -11.31 -3.22 -6.34
C ARG A 68 -9.93 -3.38 -5.71
N GLU A 69 -8.86 -3.22 -6.49
CA GLU A 69 -7.50 -3.29 -5.97
C GLU A 69 -7.21 -2.12 -5.02
N ASP A 70 -7.67 -0.91 -5.34
CA ASP A 70 -7.51 0.27 -4.49
C ASP A 70 -8.25 0.12 -3.15
N GLN A 71 -9.46 -0.44 -3.16
CA GLN A 71 -10.21 -0.74 -1.95
C GLN A 71 -9.45 -1.73 -1.06
N SER A 72 -8.90 -2.79 -1.66
CA SER A 72 -8.11 -3.81 -0.96
C SER A 72 -6.82 -3.22 -0.38
N LEU A 73 -6.15 -2.34 -1.13
CA LEU A 73 -4.96 -1.63 -0.67
C LEU A 73 -5.25 -0.69 0.51
N MET A 74 -6.35 0.06 0.47
CA MET A 74 -6.75 0.92 1.58
C MET A 74 -7.00 0.14 2.87
N GLN A 75 -7.57 -1.06 2.76
CA GLN A 75 -7.75 -1.95 3.91
C GLN A 75 -6.40 -2.42 4.47
N ALA A 76 -5.48 -2.88 3.62
CA ALA A 76 -4.14 -3.30 4.04
C ALA A 76 -3.36 -2.16 4.72
N LEU A 77 -3.43 -0.94 4.18
CA LEU A 77 -2.82 0.25 4.79
C LEU A 77 -3.43 0.59 6.15
N ALA A 78 -4.76 0.46 6.30
CA ALA A 78 -5.43 0.69 7.56
C ALA A 78 -5.03 -0.34 8.63
N GLU A 79 -4.89 -1.61 8.23
CA GLU A 79 -4.39 -2.68 9.10
C GLU A 79 -2.95 -2.43 9.52
N LEU A 80 -2.06 -2.10 8.57
CA LEU A 80 -0.67 -1.78 8.87
C LEU A 80 -0.56 -0.61 9.84
N ARG A 81 -1.31 0.47 9.61
CA ARG A 81 -1.35 1.63 10.52
C ARG A 81 -1.75 1.19 11.94
N SER A 82 -2.80 0.36 12.06
CA SER A 82 -3.24 -0.14 13.35
C SER A 82 -2.18 -0.99 14.05
N ARG A 83 -1.46 -1.85 13.32
CA ARG A 83 -0.34 -2.64 13.86
C ARG A 83 0.79 -1.74 14.36
N MET A 84 1.20 -0.75 13.57
CA MET A 84 2.23 0.23 13.96
C MET A 84 1.84 1.03 15.21
N GLU A 85 0.58 1.44 15.34
CA GLU A 85 0.07 2.16 16.51
C GLU A 85 0.18 1.31 17.79
N LEU A 86 -0.13 0.01 17.70
CA LEU A 86 0.01 -0.93 18.82
C LEU A 86 1.48 -1.10 19.21
N GLU A 87 2.37 -1.34 18.26
CA GLU A 87 3.81 -1.53 18.50
C GLU A 87 4.47 -0.28 19.12
N LEU A 88 4.09 0.91 18.65
CA LEU A 88 4.54 2.18 19.22
C LEU A 88 4.00 2.37 20.64
N GLY A 89 2.75 2.00 20.89
CA GLY A 89 2.14 2.00 22.22
C GLY A 89 2.87 1.09 23.21
N ASP A 90 3.18 -0.13 22.77
CA ASP A 90 3.93 -1.11 23.56
C ASP A 90 5.37 -0.68 23.82
N SER A 91 6.05 -0.15 22.81
CA SER A 91 7.40 0.41 22.95
C SER A 91 7.44 1.53 23.99
N ARG A 92 6.45 2.44 23.97
CA ARG A 92 6.33 3.52 24.96
C ARG A 92 6.05 3.00 26.37
N ARG A 93 5.24 1.95 26.52
CA ARG A 93 5.00 1.28 27.81
C ARG A 93 6.26 0.60 28.35
N SER A 94 6.96 -0.15 27.50
CA SER A 94 8.21 -0.82 27.84
C SER A 94 9.29 0.17 28.32
N LEU A 95 9.49 1.27 27.58
CA LEU A 95 10.41 2.34 27.98
C LEU A 95 10.05 2.98 29.32
N ARG A 96 8.76 3.19 29.59
CA ARG A 96 8.29 3.73 30.87
C ARG A 96 8.59 2.78 32.02
N ASN A 97 8.33 1.49 31.84
CA ASN A 97 8.60 0.47 32.84
C ASN A 97 10.11 0.34 33.11
N ALA A 98 10.93 0.32 32.05
CA ALA A 98 12.39 0.29 32.19
C ALA A 98 12.93 1.48 32.99
N ARG A 99 12.40 2.69 32.76
CA ARG A 99 12.74 3.89 33.55
C ARG A 99 12.29 3.78 35.01
N ALA A 100 11.10 3.23 35.27
CA ALA A 100 10.61 3.01 36.63
C ALA A 100 11.49 2.00 37.38
N TYR A 101 11.88 0.90 36.72
CA TYR A 101 12.83 -0.08 37.30
C TYR A 101 14.20 0.54 37.59
N ALA A 102 14.75 1.32 36.66
CA ALA A 102 16.03 2.02 36.87
C ALA A 102 15.94 2.99 38.06
N ALA A 103 14.86 3.78 38.16
CA ALA A 103 14.66 4.71 39.27
C ALA A 103 14.54 4.02 40.65
N VAL A 104 13.94 2.82 40.70
CA VAL A 104 13.89 2.00 41.93
C VAL A 104 15.27 1.40 42.24
N ALA A 105 16.00 0.93 41.24
CA ALA A 105 17.33 0.36 41.41
C ALA A 105 18.39 1.40 41.85
N GLU A 106 18.26 2.64 41.39
CA GLU A 106 19.13 3.77 41.77
C GLU A 106 18.80 4.36 43.16
N ASN A 107 17.64 4.03 43.74
CA ASN A 107 17.22 4.51 45.06
C ASN A 107 16.64 3.37 45.93
N PRO A 108 17.45 2.34 46.26
CA PRO A 108 16.96 1.12 46.90
C PRO A 108 16.57 1.27 48.39
N GLY A 109 16.60 2.48 48.96
CA GLY A 109 16.42 2.65 50.40
C GLY A 109 16.15 4.09 50.88
N ARG A 110 15.01 4.65 50.49
CA ARG A 110 14.32 5.66 51.31
C ARG A 110 13.05 5.09 51.90
#